data_AF-A0A2N0BBH8-F1
#
_entry.id   AF-A0A2N0BBH8-F1
#
_cell.length_a   1.000
_cell.length_b   1.000
_cell.length_c   1.000
_cell.angle_alpha   90.00
_cell.angle_beta   90.00
_cell.angle_gamma   90.00
#
_symmetry.space_group_name_H-M   'P 1'
#
loop_
_entity.id
_entity.type
_entity.pdbx_description
1 polymer ?
#
loop_
_entity_poly.entity_id
_entity_poly.type
_entity_poly.pdbx_seq_one_letter_code
_entity_poly.pdbx_strand_id
1 'polypeptide(L)'
;MVFSLFLVFLFNTISPNTARINYTLGVLLASIGRSFFHNAVSQTWNVGPVSLGAFYLLLPAYSTFLLRFLLGVAIRSYKRKNALNPKTLEQALSNVQKTFHGLMAEGHRELSKLGSDPILDRNVLKKSLEELELTVSGLKRVLDDTSKE
;
A
#
# COMPACT_ATOMS: atom_id res chain seq x y z
N MET A 1 25.10 29.29 16.69
CA MET A 1 24.49 28.04 17.21
C MET A 1 24.13 28.15 18.69
N VAL A 2 24.95 28.78 19.54
CA VAL A 2 24.69 28.87 20.99
C VAL A 2 23.37 29.59 21.35
N PHE A 3 23.03 30.68 20.65
CA PHE A 3 21.81 31.45 20.93
C PHE A 3 20.50 30.69 20.64
N SER A 4 20.48 29.80 19.64
CA SER A 4 19.28 29.01 19.34
C SER A 4 19.06 27.89 20.36
N LEU A 5 20.13 27.33 20.95
CA LEU A 5 20.01 26.33 22.01
C LEU A 5 19.35 26.90 23.27
N PHE A 6 19.67 28.15 23.62
CA PHE A 6 19.10 28.83 24.78
C PHE A 6 17.59 29.10 24.63
N LEU A 7 17.15 29.56 23.45
CA LEU A 7 15.72 29.76 23.17
C LEU A 7 14.95 28.43 23.16
N VAL A 8 15.52 27.38 22.57
CA VAL A 8 14.93 26.03 22.56
C VAL A 8 14.74 25.50 23.99
N PHE A 9 15.71 25.72 24.88
CA PHE A 9 15.60 25.35 26.29
C PHE A 9 14.46 26.09 26.99
N LEU A 10 14.34 27.40 26.80
CA LEU A 10 13.28 28.21 27.43
C LEU A 10 11.87 27.78 26.98
N PHE A 11 11.67 27.49 25.70
CA PHE A 11 10.36 27.04 25.20
C PHE A 11 9.98 25.63 25.66
N ASN A 12 10.97 24.77 25.93
CA ASN A 12 10.73 23.42 26.44
C ASN A 12 10.25 23.41 27.91
N THR A 13 10.56 24.46 28.66
CA THR A 13 10.22 24.59 30.09
C THR A 13 8.80 25.13 30.35
N ILE A 14 8.17 25.82 29.38
CA ILE A 14 6.90 26.54 29.59
C ILE A 14 5.66 25.63 29.59
N SER A 15 5.70 24.42 28.99
CA SER A 15 4.60 23.44 29.09
C SER A 15 5.04 22.02 28.74
N PRO A 16 5.20 21.11 29.73
CA PRO A 16 5.70 19.76 29.50
C PRO A 16 4.73 18.88 28.67
N ASN A 17 3.43 19.18 28.67
CA ASN A 17 2.42 18.43 27.91
C ASN A 17 2.39 18.77 26.41
N THR A 18 3.12 19.81 25.97
CA THR A 18 3.11 20.31 24.59
C THR A 18 4.52 20.44 23.99
N ALA A 19 5.51 19.78 24.61
CA ALA A 19 6.94 19.94 24.34
C ALA A 19 7.32 19.86 22.83
N ARG A 20 6.67 18.98 22.06
CA ARG A 20 6.94 18.83 20.62
C ARG A 20 6.49 20.03 19.79
N ILE A 21 5.34 20.63 20.11
CA ILE A 21 4.83 21.82 19.41
C ILE A 21 5.66 23.04 19.79
N ASN A 22 6.01 23.17 21.07
CA ASN A 22 6.88 24.25 21.55
C ASN A 22 8.28 24.18 20.94
N TYR A 23 8.84 22.97 20.79
CA TYR A 23 10.10 22.75 20.09
C TYR A 23 10.04 23.22 18.63
N THR A 24 9.00 22.83 17.90
CA THR A 24 8.83 23.22 16.49
C THR A 24 8.64 24.73 16.33
N LEU A 25 7.83 25.36 17.20
CA LEU A 25 7.68 26.81 17.23
C LEU A 25 9.01 27.50 17.57
N GLY A 26 9.77 26.98 18.53
CA GLY A 26 11.09 27.49 18.88
C GLY A 26 12.08 27.43 17.71
N VAL A 27 12.14 26.31 17.00
CA VAL A 27 12.98 26.15 15.80
C VAL A 27 12.55 27.09 14.67
N LEU A 28 11.24 27.28 14.46
CA LEU A 28 10.72 28.20 13.44
C LEU A 28 11.04 29.65 13.78
N LEU A 29 10.75 30.10 15.00
CA LEU A 29 11.05 31.45 15.47
C LEU A 29 12.55 31.75 15.45
N ALA A 30 13.39 30.81 15.88
CA ALA A 30 14.84 30.96 15.83
C ALA A 30 15.36 31.03 14.39
N SER A 31 14.78 30.25 13.47
CA SER A 31 15.13 30.27 12.04
C SER A 31 14.73 31.58 11.38
N ILE A 32 13.50 32.03 11.62
CA ILE A 32 12.98 33.32 11.14
C ILE A 32 13.86 34.46 11.67
N GLY A 33 14.09 34.51 12.99
CA GLY A 33 14.94 35.51 13.62
C GLY A 33 16.36 35.50 13.02
N ARG A 34 16.98 34.33 12.86
CA ARG A 34 18.30 34.20 12.24
C ARG A 34 18.32 34.73 10.80
N SER A 35 17.30 34.45 10.00
CA SER A 35 17.20 34.94 8.62
C SER A 35 17.06 36.47 8.58
N PHE A 36 16.21 37.03 9.44
CA PHE A 36 16.03 38.49 9.56
C PHE A 36 17.30 39.20 10.01
N PHE A 37 17.96 38.73 11.06
CA PHE A 37 19.22 39.32 11.54
C PHE A 37 20.34 39.20 10.50
N HIS A 38 20.41 38.07 9.80
CA HIS A 38 21.38 37.90 8.72
C HIS A 38 21.14 38.91 7.60
N ASN A 39 19.89 39.11 7.19
CA ASN A 39 19.54 40.11 6.19
C ASN A 39 19.85 41.54 6.67
N ALA A 40 19.57 41.86 7.94
CA ALA A 40 19.86 43.18 8.51
C ALA A 40 21.36 43.53 8.52
N VAL A 41 22.24 42.54 8.73
CA VAL A 41 23.70 42.76 8.80
C VAL A 41 24.37 42.64 7.43
N SER A 42 23.96 41.68 6.61
CA SER A 42 24.65 41.34 5.36
C SER A 42 23.94 41.80 4.09
N GLN A 43 22.74 42.39 4.20
CA GLN A 43 21.86 42.76 3.08
C GLN A 43 21.55 41.60 2.11
N THR A 44 21.72 40.35 2.55
CA THR A 44 21.42 39.15 1.76
C THR A 44 20.50 38.20 2.50
N TRP A 45 19.61 37.56 1.74
CA TRP A 45 18.68 36.56 2.23
C TRP A 45 19.34 35.19 2.31
N ASN A 46 19.64 34.75 3.53
CA ASN A 46 20.28 33.46 3.78
C ASN A 46 19.26 32.35 4.07
N VAL A 47 18.27 32.20 3.19
CA VAL A 47 17.12 31.30 3.43
C VAL A 47 17.53 29.83 3.34
N GLY A 48 18.33 29.43 2.35
CA GLY A 48 18.71 28.02 2.14
C GLY A 48 19.41 27.39 3.35
N PRO A 49 20.54 27.93 3.83
CA PRO A 49 21.23 27.43 5.02
C PRO A 49 20.40 27.49 6.30
N VAL A 50 19.54 28.50 6.45
CA VAL A 50 18.63 28.60 7.60
C VAL A 50 17.57 27.49 7.56
N SER A 51 16.97 27.24 6.40
CA SER A 51 16.00 26.16 6.21
C SER A 51 16.65 24.80 6.45
N LEU A 52 17.85 24.54 5.93
CA LEU A 52 18.59 23.29 6.17
C LEU A 52 18.88 23.09 7.67
N GLY A 53 19.28 24.14 8.38
CA GLY A 53 19.47 24.10 9.83
C GLY A 53 18.18 23.78 10.58
N ALA A 54 17.06 24.36 10.17
CA ALA A 54 15.74 24.06 10.74
C ALA A 54 15.35 22.60 10.52
N PHE A 55 15.53 22.08 9.30
CA PHE A 55 15.29 20.67 8.98
C PHE A 55 16.15 19.74 9.84
N TYR A 56 17.44 20.03 9.96
CA TYR A 56 18.36 19.20 10.76
C TYR A 56 17.96 19.12 12.23
N LEU A 57 17.44 20.20 12.80
CA LEU A 57 16.94 20.23 14.18
C LEU A 57 15.61 19.47 14.32
N LEU A 58 14.70 19.60 13.37
CA LEU A 58 13.40 18.92 13.42
C LEU A 58 13.52 17.41 13.13
N LEU A 59 14.53 16.98 12.38
CA LEU A 59 14.64 15.60 11.88
C LEU A 59 14.71 14.56 13.01
N PRO A 60 15.52 14.70 14.08
CA PRO A 60 15.50 13.79 15.22
C PRO A 60 14.16 13.79 15.96
N ALA A 61 13.54 14.96 16.16
CA ALA A 61 12.29 15.12 16.88
C ALA A 61 11.09 14.43 16.19
N TYR A 62 11.14 14.33 14.86
CA TYR A 62 10.10 13.70 14.05
C TYR A 62 10.53 12.38 13.39
N SER A 63 11.73 11.89 13.69
CA SER A 63 12.31 10.67 13.10
C SER A 63 11.40 9.45 13.19
N THR A 64 10.82 9.20 14.35
CA THR A 64 9.90 8.07 14.60
C THR A 64 8.61 8.17 13.79
N PHE A 65 8.07 9.39 13.64
CA PHE A 65 6.90 9.65 12.82
C PHE A 65 7.23 9.45 11.34
N LEU A 66 8.35 9.99 10.88
CA LEU A 66 8.81 9.86 9.51
C LEU A 66 9.06 8.40 9.14
N LEU A 67 9.68 7.63 10.03
CA LEU A 67 9.90 6.19 9.84
C LEU A 67 8.56 5.44 9.72
N ARG A 68 7.62 5.69 10.63
CA ARG A 68 6.28 5.08 10.56
C ARG A 68 5.54 5.45 9.27
N PHE A 69 5.66 6.71 8.84
CA PHE A 69 5.07 7.17 7.60
C PHE A 69 5.67 6.44 6.39
N LEU A 70 7.01 6.39 6.29
CA LEU A 70 7.71 5.70 5.20
C LEU A 70 7.38 4.20 5.18
N LEU A 71 7.39 3.54 6.33
CA LEU A 71 6.99 2.14 6.44
C LEU A 71 5.52 1.95 6.04
N GLY A 72 4.62 2.83 6.46
CA GLY A 72 3.20 2.79 6.07
C GLY A 72 3.00 2.93 4.56
N VAL A 73 3.73 3.87 3.93
CA VAL A 73 3.73 4.05 2.47
C VAL A 73 4.31 2.82 1.77
N ALA A 74 5.42 2.27 2.27
CA ALA A 74 6.06 1.08 1.71
C ALA A 74 5.13 -0.14 1.79
N ILE A 75 4.54 -0.41 2.95
CA ILE A 75 3.58 -1.52 3.15
C ILE A 75 2.35 -1.32 2.26
N ARG A 76 1.80 -0.11 2.18
CA ARG A 76 0.64 0.18 1.32
C ARG A 76 0.96 -0.02 -0.15
N SER A 77 2.15 0.38 -0.58
CA SER A 77 2.62 0.21 -1.96
C SER A 77 2.86 -1.27 -2.27
N TYR A 78 3.47 -2.01 -1.35
CA TYR A 78 3.64 -3.46 -1.46
C TYR A 78 2.30 -4.18 -1.59
N LYS A 79 1.33 -3.86 -0.72
CA LYS A 79 -0.03 -4.41 -0.80
C LYS A 79 -0.75 -4.07 -2.09
N ARG A 80 -0.51 -2.89 -2.66
CA ARG A 80 -1.09 -2.47 -3.95
C ARG A 80 -0.49 -3.21 -5.13
N LYS A 81 0.83 -3.44 -5.12
CA LYS A 81 1.51 -4.23 -6.15
C LYS A 81 1.05 -5.69 -6.11
N ASN A 82 0.86 -6.22 -4.91
CA ASN A 82 0.43 -7.60 -4.67
C ASN A 82 -1.10 -7.72 -4.55
N ALA A 83 -1.86 -6.73 -5.03
CA ALA A 83 -3.31 -6.82 -5.03
C ALA A 83 -3.77 -7.59 -6.27
N LEU A 84 -4.60 -8.61 -6.05
CA LEU A 84 -5.29 -9.30 -7.13
C LEU A 84 -6.13 -8.31 -7.93
N ASN A 85 -6.01 -8.36 -9.26
CA ASN A 85 -6.87 -7.58 -10.14
C ASN A 85 -8.31 -8.11 -10.03
N PRO A 86 -9.27 -7.32 -9.51
CA PRO A 86 -10.61 -7.79 -9.25
C PRO A 86 -11.32 -8.27 -10.53
N LYS A 87 -11.05 -7.62 -11.67
CA LYS A 87 -11.64 -7.98 -12.97
C LYS A 87 -11.13 -9.34 -13.46
N THR A 88 -9.84 -9.61 -13.29
CA THR A 88 -9.23 -10.89 -13.68
C THR A 88 -9.74 -12.02 -12.79
N LEU A 89 -9.86 -11.79 -11.48
CA LEU A 89 -10.43 -12.75 -10.55
C LEU A 89 -11.91 -13.05 -10.85
N GLU A 90 -12.70 -12.01 -11.09
CA GLU A 90 -14.12 -12.14 -11.46
C GLU A 90 -14.28 -12.94 -12.75
N GLN A 91 -13.47 -12.66 -13.77
CA GLN A 91 -13.51 -13.40 -15.03
C GLN A 91 -13.12 -14.87 -14.83
N ALA A 92 -12.08 -15.15 -14.04
CA ALA A 92 -11.66 -16.52 -13.74
C ALA A 92 -12.74 -17.30 -12.98
N LEU A 93 -13.37 -16.69 -11.96
CA LEU A 93 -14.48 -17.29 -11.21
C LEU A 93 -15.70 -17.53 -12.10
N SER A 94 -16.05 -16.57 -12.95
CA SER A 94 -17.16 -16.70 -13.90
C SER A 94 -16.95 -17.86 -14.87
N ASN A 95 -15.72 -18.05 -15.34
CA ASN A 95 -15.37 -19.18 -16.21
C ASN A 95 -15.52 -20.53 -15.49
N VAL A 96 -15.02 -20.65 -14.25
CA VAL A 96 -15.20 -21.87 -13.44
C VAL A 96 -16.69 -22.18 -13.25
N GLN A 97 -17.51 -21.17 -12.92
CA GLN A 97 -18.95 -21.33 -12.76
C GLN A 97 -19.63 -21.81 -14.05
N LYS A 98 -19.24 -21.28 -15.21
CA LYS A 98 -19.79 -21.69 -16.51
C LYS A 98 -19.45 -23.14 -16.83
N THR A 99 -18.18 -23.53 -16.67
CA THR A 99 -17.74 -24.89 -16.98
C THR A 99 -18.32 -25.92 -16.02
N PHE A 100 -18.49 -25.55 -14.74
CA PHE A 100 -19.19 -26.39 -13.76
C PHE A 100 -20.65 -26.61 -14.15
N HIS A 101 -21.37 -25.56 -14.54
CA HIS A 101 -22.74 -25.71 -15.06
C HIS A 101 -22.78 -26.57 -16.33
N GLY A 102 -21.80 -26.44 -17.23
CA GLY A 102 -21.67 -27.29 -18.41
C GLY A 102 -21.52 -28.76 -18.05
N LEU A 103 -20.64 -29.09 -17.10
CA LEU A 103 -20.46 -30.46 -16.59
C LEU A 103 -21.75 -31.01 -15.97
N MET A 104 -22.46 -30.21 -15.17
CA MET A 104 -23.71 -30.63 -14.54
C MET A 104 -24.83 -30.86 -15.55
N ALA A 105 -24.96 -29.97 -16.54
CA ALA A 105 -25.94 -30.11 -17.62
C ALA A 105 -25.66 -31.39 -18.43
N GLU A 106 -24.40 -31.65 -18.75
CA GLU A 106 -23.98 -32.84 -19.47
C GLU A 106 -24.22 -34.11 -18.65
N GLY A 107 -23.91 -34.09 -17.35
CA GLY A 107 -24.21 -35.21 -16.44
C GLY A 107 -25.72 -35.49 -16.33
N HIS A 108 -26.55 -34.46 -16.24
CA HIS A 108 -28.00 -34.63 -16.25
C HIS A 108 -28.52 -35.16 -17.59
N ARG A 109 -27.97 -34.69 -18.71
CA ARG A 109 -28.32 -35.16 -20.05
C ARG A 109 -28.00 -36.64 -20.21
N GLU A 110 -26.81 -37.06 -19.79
CA GLU A 110 -26.38 -38.45 -19.85
C GLU A 110 -27.18 -39.35 -18.90
N LEU A 111 -27.51 -38.89 -17.68
CA LEU A 111 -28.41 -39.60 -16.77
C LEU A 111 -29.85 -39.70 -17.31
N SER A 112 -30.35 -38.67 -17.99
CA SER A 112 -31.67 -38.69 -18.62
C SER A 112 -31.73 -39.67 -19.80
N LYS A 113 -30.61 -39.90 -20.49
CA LYS A 113 -30.53 -40.88 -21.59
C LYS A 113 -30.58 -42.32 -21.11
N LEU A 114 -30.20 -42.63 -19.87
CA LEU A 114 -30.30 -43.99 -19.32
C LEU A 114 -31.73 -44.56 -19.35
N GLY A 115 -32.77 -43.71 -19.45
CA GLY A 115 -34.14 -44.14 -19.67
C GLY A 115 -34.46 -44.57 -21.12
N SER A 116 -33.57 -44.29 -22.07
CA SER A 116 -33.78 -44.49 -23.52
C SER A 116 -32.65 -45.29 -24.21
N ASP A 117 -31.43 -45.21 -23.70
CA ASP A 117 -30.22 -45.88 -24.20
C ASP A 117 -29.34 -46.27 -22.97
N PRO A 118 -29.02 -47.56 -22.75
CA PRO A 118 -28.36 -48.03 -21.53
C PRO A 118 -26.86 -47.67 -21.45
N ILE A 119 -26.30 -46.99 -22.46
CA ILE A 119 -24.87 -46.70 -22.53
C ILE A 119 -24.61 -45.24 -22.11
N LEU A 120 -23.96 -45.07 -20.96
CA LEU A 120 -23.45 -43.79 -20.49
C LEU A 120 -22.22 -43.38 -21.31
N ASP A 121 -22.25 -42.22 -21.98
CA ASP A 121 -21.09 -41.74 -22.72
C ASP A 121 -20.07 -41.09 -21.77
N ARG A 122 -19.21 -41.96 -21.22
CA ARG A 122 -18.14 -41.58 -20.29
C ARG A 122 -17.14 -40.60 -20.91
N ASN A 123 -16.96 -40.61 -22.23
CA ASN A 123 -15.98 -39.76 -22.89
C ASN A 123 -16.43 -38.30 -22.90
N VAL A 124 -17.73 -38.06 -23.09
CA VAL A 124 -18.30 -36.72 -23.05
C VAL A 124 -18.23 -36.15 -21.64
N LEU A 125 -18.54 -36.95 -20.62
CA LEU A 125 -18.43 -36.52 -19.22
C LEU A 125 -16.97 -36.23 -18.81
N LYS A 126 -16.04 -37.08 -19.25
CA LYS A 126 -14.61 -36.90 -19.02
C LYS A 126 -14.09 -35.61 -19.65
N LYS A 127 -14.50 -35.31 -20.89
CA LYS A 127 -14.14 -34.06 -21.57
C LYS A 127 -14.62 -32.82 -20.80
N SER A 128 -15.88 -32.82 -20.36
CA SER A 128 -16.43 -31.71 -19.56
C SER A 128 -15.72 -31.55 -18.20
N LEU A 129 -15.25 -32.65 -17.61
CA LEU A 129 -14.44 -32.62 -16.39
C LEU A 129 -13.03 -32.05 -16.65
N GLU A 130 -12.38 -32.44 -17.74
CA GLU A 130 -11.08 -31.90 -18.16
C GLU A 130 -11.14 -30.38 -18.40
N GLU A 131 -12.22 -29.88 -19.02
CA GLU A 131 -12.45 -28.44 -19.19
C GLU A 131 -12.60 -27.70 -17.85
N LEU A 132 -13.26 -28.32 -16.87
CA LEU A 132 -13.40 -27.76 -15.52
C LEU A 132 -12.04 -27.73 -14.80
N GLU A 133 -11.26 -28.80 -14.89
CA GLU A 133 -9.91 -28.85 -14.31
C GLU A 133 -8.98 -27.77 -14.90
N LEU A 134 -9.08 -27.53 -16.21
CA LEU A 134 -8.32 -26.49 -16.90
C LEU A 134 -8.71 -25.09 -16.43
N THR A 135 -10.00 -24.82 -16.26
CA THR A 135 -10.49 -23.52 -15.76
C THR A 135 -10.15 -23.29 -14.29
N VAL A 136 -10.24 -24.31 -13.44
CA VAL A 136 -9.79 -24.26 -12.03
C VAL A 136 -8.27 -24.03 -11.95
N SER A 137 -7.49 -24.69 -12.81
CA SER A 137 -6.05 -24.45 -12.92
C SER A 137 -5.74 -23.02 -13.37
N GLY A 138 -6.56 -22.46 -14.27
CA GLY A 138 -6.49 -21.05 -14.67
C GLY A 138 -6.73 -20.10 -13.48
N LEU A 139 -7.77 -20.36 -12.67
CA LEU A 139 -8.03 -19.60 -11.45
C LEU A 139 -6.87 -19.70 -10.45
N LYS A 140 -6.30 -20.88 -10.26
CA LYS A 140 -5.11 -21.08 -9.41
C LYS A 140 -3.95 -20.20 -9.88
N ARG A 141 -3.68 -20.14 -11.19
CA ARG A 141 -2.65 -19.25 -11.75
C ARG A 141 -2.94 -17.78 -11.45
N VAL A 142 -4.18 -17.33 -11.57
CA VAL A 142 -4.55 -15.93 -11.22
C VAL A 142 -4.26 -15.61 -9.76
N LEU A 143 -4.43 -16.59 -8.85
CA LEU A 143 -4.08 -16.44 -7.43
C LEU A 143 -2.56 -16.45 -7.20
N ASP A 144 -1.84 -17.30 -7.94
CA ASP A 144 -0.38 -17.45 -7.85
C ASP A 144 0.41 -16.30 -8.54
N ASP A 145 -0.19 -15.62 -9.53
CA ASP A 145 0.45 -14.54 -10.32
C ASP A 145 0.72 -13.25 -9.51
N THR A 146 0.33 -13.26 -8.23
CA THR A 146 0.65 -12.21 -7.24
C THR A 146 2.16 -12.17 -6.90
N SER A 147 2.98 -13.05 -7.46
CA SER A 147 4.39 -13.27 -7.07
C SER A 147 5.45 -12.88 -8.11
N LYS A 148 5.10 -12.34 -9.29
CA LYS A 148 6.09 -12.10 -10.36
C LYS A 148 6.05 -10.68 -10.94
N GLU A 149 6.61 -9.74 -10.19
CA GLU A 149 7.31 -8.55 -10.72
C GLU A 149 8.49 -8.16 -9.81
#